data_AF-A0A953BU25-F1
#
_entry.id   AF-A0A953BU25-F1
#
_cell.length_a   1.000
_cell.length_b   1.000
_cell.length_c   1.000
_cell.angle_alpha   90.00
_cell.angle_beta   90.00
_cell.angle_gamma   90.00
#
_symmetry.space_group_name_H-M   'P 1'
#
loop_
_entity.id
_entity.type
_entity.pdbx_description
1 polymer ?
#
loop_
_entity_poly.entity_id
_entity_poly.type
_entity_poly.pdbx_seq_one_letter_code
_entity_poly.pdbx_strand_id
1 'polypeptide(L)'
;MSLNRQWRFALVAAGLCLQSGCTAENAEDILPETVYYDTATKSTFVMERAFETPAVHPQTGRPTLVPAIHCPKCSQWRPTPPVEELQRNPKAMECPRCGTRMSFDGPLPDSP
;
A
#
# COMPACT_ATOMS: atom_id res chain seq x y z
N MET A 1 67.76 -33.93 22.90
CA MET A 1 67.17 -33.32 24.11
C MET A 1 67.03 -31.82 23.81
N SER A 2 65.87 -31.37 23.30
CA SER A 2 64.75 -30.81 24.08
C SER A 2 65.25 -29.73 25.06
N LEU A 3 64.88 -28.46 24.99
CA LEU A 3 63.50 -27.98 25.02
C LEU A 3 63.34 -26.57 24.40
N ASN A 4 62.14 -26.37 23.85
CA ASN A 4 61.57 -25.14 23.32
C ASN A 4 61.73 -23.92 24.25
N ARG A 5 62.22 -22.82 23.68
CA ARG A 5 62.26 -21.49 24.30
C ARG A 5 60.98 -20.73 23.95
N GLN A 6 60.16 -20.54 24.98
CA GLN A 6 58.98 -19.68 24.96
C GLN A 6 59.38 -18.20 24.73
N TRP A 7 58.36 -17.35 24.66
CA TRP A 7 58.32 -15.90 24.97
C TRP A 7 57.87 -15.00 23.80
N ARG A 8 56.55 -14.76 23.85
CA ARG A 8 55.89 -13.45 23.79
C ARG A 8 55.68 -12.78 22.42
N PHE A 9 54.40 -12.83 22.02
CA PHE A 9 53.56 -11.67 21.67
C PHE A 9 54.27 -10.52 20.97
N ALA A 10 54.23 -10.52 19.64
CA ALA A 10 54.35 -9.30 18.85
C ALA A 10 53.09 -9.18 17.98
N LEU A 11 52.33 -8.13 18.30
CA LEU A 11 51.13 -7.65 17.64
C LEU A 11 51.28 -7.62 16.11
N VAL A 12 50.35 -8.25 15.39
CA VAL A 12 49.97 -7.80 14.05
C VAL A 12 48.46 -7.60 14.06
N ALA A 13 48.08 -6.35 14.29
CA ALA A 13 46.75 -5.84 14.06
C ALA A 13 46.45 -5.90 12.56
N ALA A 14 45.63 -6.86 12.14
CA ALA A 14 44.99 -6.86 10.84
C ALA A 14 43.49 -6.73 11.07
N GLY A 15 43.06 -5.46 11.22
CA GLY A 15 41.65 -5.09 11.19
C GLY A 15 41.06 -5.44 9.84
N LEU A 16 40.36 -6.56 9.77
CA LEU A 16 39.60 -7.02 8.61
C LEU A 16 38.10 -6.80 8.89
N CYS A 17 37.72 -5.55 9.10
CA CYS A 17 36.32 -5.12 9.18
C CYS A 17 36.07 -4.13 8.04
N LEU A 18 35.92 -4.61 6.82
CA LEU A 18 35.30 -3.87 5.72
C LEU A 18 35.02 -4.88 4.62
N GLN A 19 33.79 -5.39 4.57
CA GLN A 19 32.90 -5.40 3.40
C GLN A 19 31.58 -6.03 3.84
N SER A 20 30.95 -5.46 4.87
CA SER A 20 29.50 -5.58 5.02
C SER A 20 28.90 -4.69 3.93
N GLY A 21 28.83 -5.22 2.71
CA GLY A 21 28.02 -4.63 1.65
C GLY A 21 26.59 -4.58 2.16
N CYS A 22 26.19 -3.44 2.71
CA CYS A 22 24.79 -3.05 2.69
C CYS A 22 24.46 -2.84 1.21
N THR A 23 24.00 -3.91 0.56
CA THR A 23 23.18 -3.77 -0.63
C THR A 23 21.99 -2.93 -0.18
N ALA A 24 22.00 -1.65 -0.56
CA ALA A 24 20.77 -0.88 -0.64
C ALA A 24 20.00 -1.51 -1.79
N GLU A 25 19.23 -2.55 -1.48
CA GLU A 25 18.11 -2.97 -2.29
C GLU A 25 17.29 -1.71 -2.55
N ASN A 26 17.23 -1.29 -3.82
CA ASN A 26 16.28 -0.26 -4.24
C ASN A 26 14.92 -0.79 -3.84
N ALA A 27 14.37 -0.27 -2.74
CA ALA A 27 12.97 -0.42 -2.45
C ALA A 27 12.25 0.28 -3.60
N GLU A 28 11.84 -0.50 -4.60
CA GLU A 28 10.86 -0.05 -5.57
C GLU A 28 9.69 0.50 -4.75
N ASP A 29 9.31 1.75 -5.00
CA ASP A 29 8.20 2.42 -4.30
C ASP A 29 6.89 1.73 -4.72
N ILE A 30 6.65 0.51 -4.22
CA ILE A 30 5.42 -0.23 -4.42
C ILE A 30 4.33 0.52 -3.67
N LEU A 31 3.45 1.19 -4.42
CA LEU A 31 2.32 1.88 -3.84
C LEU A 31 1.36 0.85 -3.24
N PRO A 32 0.79 1.12 -2.06
CA PRO A 32 -0.12 0.18 -1.43
C PRO A 32 -1.34 -0.04 -2.32
N GLU A 33 -1.77 -1.30 -2.41
CA GLU A 33 -3.02 -1.66 -3.09
C GLU A 33 -4.22 -0.99 -2.42
N THR A 34 -5.22 -0.65 -3.23
CA THR A 34 -6.48 -0.11 -2.74
C THR A 34 -7.63 -0.55 -3.62
N VAL A 35 -8.85 -0.43 -3.09
CA VAL A 35 -10.06 -0.81 -3.80
C VAL A 35 -10.58 0.40 -4.57
N TYR A 36 -10.79 0.22 -5.86
CA TYR A 36 -11.47 1.15 -6.75
C TYR A 36 -12.88 0.66 -7.05
N TYR A 37 -13.77 1.61 -7.32
CA TYR A 37 -15.11 1.39 -7.82
C TYR A 37 -15.16 1.82 -9.28
N ASP A 38 -15.52 0.90 -10.18
CA ASP A 38 -15.73 1.23 -11.58
C ASP A 38 -17.10 1.89 -11.75
N THR A 39 -17.09 3.18 -12.08
CA THR A 39 -18.32 3.94 -12.30
C THR A 39 -19.11 3.48 -13.53
N ALA A 40 -18.48 2.79 -14.49
CA ALA A 40 -19.12 2.26 -15.68
C ALA A 40 -19.84 0.93 -15.40
N THR A 41 -19.14 -0.06 -14.84
CA THR A 41 -19.68 -1.41 -14.62
C THR A 41 -20.31 -1.62 -13.24
N LYS A 42 -20.10 -0.68 -12.30
CA LYS A 42 -20.57 -0.74 -10.91
C LYS A 42 -19.93 -1.87 -10.08
N SER A 43 -18.79 -2.40 -10.52
CA SER A 43 -17.99 -3.40 -9.81
C SER A 43 -16.82 -2.77 -9.04
N THR A 44 -16.14 -3.59 -8.25
CA THR A 44 -14.90 -3.22 -7.55
C THR A 44 -13.68 -3.79 -8.25
N PHE A 45 -12.56 -3.09 -8.15
CA PHE A 45 -11.27 -3.50 -8.71
C PHE A 45 -10.17 -3.25 -7.69
N VAL A 46 -9.22 -4.17 -7.53
CA VAL A 46 -8.05 -3.98 -6.66
C VAL A 46 -6.85 -3.68 -7.54
N MET A 47 -6.16 -2.59 -7.25
CA MET A 47 -4.92 -2.23 -7.93
C MET A 47 -4.07 -1.31 -7.04
N GLU A 48 -2.81 -1.10 -7.45
CA GLU A 48 -1.94 -0.09 -6.86
C GLU A 48 -2.62 1.29 -6.86
N ARG A 49 -2.38 2.06 -5.80
CA ARG A 49 -2.92 3.41 -5.67
C ARG A 49 -2.47 4.29 -6.84
N ALA A 50 -3.42 4.76 -7.63
CA ALA A 50 -3.23 5.82 -8.61
C ALA A 50 -3.24 7.22 -7.96
N PHE A 51 -2.41 8.13 -8.49
CA PHE A 51 -2.38 9.55 -8.07
C PHE A 51 -3.50 10.38 -8.67
N GLU A 52 -4.00 10.00 -9.85
CA GLU A 52 -5.06 10.70 -10.57
C GLU A 52 -6.38 9.94 -10.44
N THR A 53 -7.46 10.69 -10.24
CA THR A 53 -8.82 10.14 -10.18
C THR A 53 -9.77 10.97 -11.06
N PRO A 54 -10.63 10.34 -11.88
CA PRO A 54 -10.76 8.89 -12.06
C PRO A 54 -9.52 8.24 -12.71
N ALA A 55 -9.08 7.12 -12.16
CA ALA A 55 -7.99 6.33 -12.69
C ALA A 55 -8.43 5.53 -13.93
N VAL A 56 -7.45 5.19 -14.78
CA VAL A 56 -7.67 4.43 -16.01
C VAL A 56 -7.91 2.95 -15.68
N HIS A 57 -9.02 2.42 -16.16
CA HIS A 57 -9.34 0.99 -16.05
C HIS A 57 -8.36 0.18 -16.93
N PRO A 58 -7.60 -0.77 -16.37
CA PRO A 58 -6.50 -1.43 -17.09
C PRO A 58 -6.97 -2.23 -18.32
N GLN A 59 -8.14 -2.86 -18.24
CA GLN A 59 -8.68 -3.64 -19.35
C GLN A 59 -9.35 -2.80 -20.46
N THR A 60 -9.93 -1.63 -20.14
CA THR A 60 -10.72 -0.86 -21.11
C THR A 60 -10.02 0.43 -21.58
N GLY A 61 -8.98 0.88 -20.88
CA GLY A 61 -8.27 2.13 -21.15
C GLY A 61 -9.09 3.39 -20.84
N ARG A 62 -10.25 3.27 -20.17
CA ARG A 62 -11.14 4.39 -19.88
C ARG A 62 -10.94 4.90 -18.45
N PRO A 63 -10.98 6.23 -18.19
CA PRO A 63 -10.86 6.79 -16.85
C PRO A 63 -12.18 6.65 -16.08
N THR A 64 -12.46 5.47 -15.52
CA THR A 64 -13.73 5.17 -14.85
C THR A 64 -13.59 4.72 -13.41
N LEU A 65 -12.37 4.49 -12.94
CA LEU A 65 -12.07 3.97 -11.60
C LEU A 65 -11.97 5.13 -10.60
N VAL A 66 -12.82 5.14 -9.58
CA VAL A 66 -12.72 6.09 -8.45
C VAL A 66 -12.39 5.33 -7.16
N PRO A 67 -11.68 5.93 -6.19
CA PRO A 67 -11.41 5.27 -4.92
C PRO A 67 -12.70 4.78 -4.28
N ALA A 68 -12.69 3.57 -3.74
CA ALA A 68 -13.83 3.01 -3.06
C ALA A 68 -13.76 3.24 -1.54
N ILE A 69 -14.93 3.31 -0.93
CA ILE A 69 -15.11 3.39 0.51
C ILE A 69 -16.07 2.28 0.96
N HIS A 70 -15.69 1.55 2.01
CA HIS A 70 -16.40 0.39 2.52
C HIS A 70 -17.39 0.75 3.62
N CYS A 71 -18.61 0.22 3.52
CA CYS A 71 -19.57 0.26 4.61
C CYS A 71 -19.52 -1.06 5.40
N PRO A 72 -19.06 -1.07 6.67
CA PRO A 72 -18.91 -2.30 7.45
C PRO A 72 -20.25 -2.96 7.81
N LYS A 73 -21.35 -2.20 7.86
CA LYS A 73 -22.69 -2.73 8.17
C LYS A 73 -23.38 -3.35 6.96
N CYS A 74 -23.13 -2.83 5.77
CA CYS A 74 -23.70 -3.36 4.53
C CYS A 74 -22.76 -4.35 3.82
N SER A 75 -21.53 -4.48 4.29
CA SER A 75 -20.45 -5.26 3.67
C SER A 75 -20.30 -4.97 2.18
N GLN A 76 -20.28 -3.67 1.83
CA GLN A 76 -20.27 -3.23 0.44
C GLN A 76 -19.34 -2.03 0.25
N TRP A 77 -18.54 -2.10 -0.80
CA TRP A 77 -17.75 -1.00 -1.34
C TRP A 77 -18.60 -0.05 -2.20
N ARG A 78 -18.36 1.24 -2.08
CA ARG A 78 -19.08 2.33 -2.78
C ARG A 78 -18.08 3.33 -3.33
N PRO A 79 -18.44 4.12 -4.36
CA PRO A 79 -17.58 5.21 -4.79
C PRO A 79 -17.41 6.22 -3.66
N THR A 80 -16.18 6.70 -3.45
CA THR A 80 -15.92 7.82 -2.54
C THR A 80 -16.60 9.07 -3.07
N PRO A 81 -17.31 9.85 -2.22
CA PRO A 81 -17.91 11.11 -2.66
C PRO A 81 -16.84 12.10 -3.17
N PRO A 82 -17.17 12.97 -4.14
CA PRO A 82 -16.29 14.04 -4.56
C PRO A 82 -15.89 14.95 -3.40
N VAL A 83 -14.70 15.55 -3.47
CA VAL A 83 -14.16 16.41 -2.39
C VAL A 83 -15.10 17.60 -2.12
N GLU A 84 -15.72 18.17 -3.15
CA GLU A 84 -16.66 19.27 -3.01
C GLU A 84 -17.92 18.86 -2.25
N GLU A 85 -18.34 17.60 -2.37
CA GLU A 85 -19.45 17.06 -1.58
C GLU A 85 -19.02 16.85 -0.12
N LEU A 86 -17.84 16.27 0.12
CA LEU A 86 -17.29 16.08 1.46
C LEU A 86 -17.13 17.40 2.22
N GLN A 87 -16.72 18.47 1.54
CA GLN A 87 -16.58 19.80 2.11
C GLN A 87 -17.92 20.45 2.47
N ARG A 88 -18.95 20.26 1.63
CA ARG A 88 -20.29 20.82 1.86
C ARG A 88 -21.11 20.01 2.86
N ASN A 89 -20.90 18.71 2.89
CA ASN A 89 -21.64 17.77 3.72
C ASN A 89 -20.70 16.74 4.36
N PRO A 90 -20.27 16.96 5.61
CA PRO A 90 -19.45 16.00 6.34
C PRO A 90 -20.08 14.59 6.49
N LYS A 91 -21.42 14.49 6.39
CA LYS A 91 -22.14 13.21 6.41
C LYS A 91 -22.08 12.44 5.10
N ALA A 92 -21.47 12.99 4.05
CA ALA A 92 -21.26 12.25 2.79
C ALA A 92 -20.37 11.00 2.99
N MET A 93 -19.60 10.94 4.08
CA MET A 93 -18.86 9.74 4.51
C MET A 93 -19.72 8.71 5.25
N GLU A 94 -21.02 8.94 5.41
CA GLU A 94 -21.97 7.97 5.96
C GLU A 94 -22.63 7.18 4.82
N CYS A 95 -22.88 5.90 5.06
CA CYS A 95 -23.55 5.05 4.08
C CYS A 95 -24.98 5.56 3.82
N PRO A 96 -25.36 5.85 2.57
CA PRO A 96 -26.68 6.40 2.25
C PRO A 96 -27.83 5.43 2.56
N ARG A 97 -27.53 4.14 2.73
CA ARG A 97 -28.53 3.11 3.04
C ARG A 97 -28.81 2.98 4.54
N CYS A 98 -27.78 3.09 5.39
CA CYS A 98 -27.88 2.70 6.80
C CYS A 98 -27.31 3.73 7.79
N GLY A 99 -26.77 4.85 7.30
CA GLY A 99 -26.19 5.93 8.11
C GLY A 99 -24.88 5.57 8.82
N THR A 100 -24.33 4.38 8.59
CA THR A 100 -23.06 3.96 9.22
C THR A 100 -21.89 4.67 8.57
N ARG A 101 -20.96 5.21 9.37
CA ARG A 101 -19.72 5.80 8.86
C ARG A 101 -18.92 4.76 8.07
N MET A 102 -18.50 5.16 6.88
CA MET A 102 -17.73 4.33 5.96
C MET A 102 -16.23 4.52 6.20
N SER A 103 -15.41 3.56 5.78
CA SER A 103 -13.94 3.57 5.90
C SER A 103 -13.27 3.25 4.57
N PHE A 104 -12.07 3.78 4.33
CA PHE A 104 -11.22 3.34 3.22
C PHE A 104 -10.65 1.94 3.45
N ASP A 105 -10.68 1.47 4.69
CA ASP A 105 -10.31 0.11 5.06
C ASP A 105 -11.50 -0.83 4.92
N GLY A 106 -11.24 -2.05 4.48
CA GLY A 106 -12.24 -3.10 4.35
C GLY A 106 -11.64 -4.38 3.81
N PRO A 107 -12.43 -5.46 3.74
CA PRO A 107 -11.99 -6.67 3.09
C PRO A 107 -11.72 -6.36 1.61
N LEU A 108 -10.54 -6.76 1.13
CA LEU A 108 -10.28 -6.74 -0.31
C LEU A 108 -11.33 -7.63 -0.98
N PRO A 109 -12.06 -7.12 -1.98
CA PRO A 109 -12.96 -7.96 -2.74
C PRO A 109 -12.13 -9.05 -3.43
N ASP A 110 -12.71 -10.24 -3.57
CA ASP A 110 -12.09 -11.27 -4.41
C ASP A 110 -11.78 -10.64 -5.77
N SER A 111 -10.55 -10.86 -6.24
CA SER A 111 -10.15 -10.41 -7.57
C SER A 111 -11.19 -10.90 -8.60
N PRO A 112 -11.63 -10.04 -9.53
CA PRO A 112 -12.61 -10.43 -10.54
C PRO A 112 -12.18 -11.65 -11.37
#